data_AF-A0A7C6DMQ4-F1
#
_entry.id   AF-A0A7C6DMQ4-F1
#
_cell.length_a   1.000
_cell.length_b   1.000
_cell.length_c   1.000
_cell.angle_alpha   90.00
_cell.angle_beta   90.00
_cell.angle_gamma   90.00
#
_symmetry.space_group_name_H-M   'P 1'
#
loop_
_entity.id
_entity.type
_entity.pdbx_description
1 polymer ?
#
loop_
_entity_poly.entity_id
_entity_poly.type
_entity_poly.pdbx_seq_one_letter_code
_entity_poly.pdbx_strand_id
1 'polypeptide(L)'
;MSTSPEPRAFPIWPGVAPGSESWTNNEQTTAGPLPYATLCVRNISRPTLTAYAPDPKRATRTAMIVCPGGAFTFLSIDKEGTDVAAWLTSLGVAAFVLKYRVLKSNPDDEAFAREFHESMTSGGHRAQFPSIVPLAVADGLQAVRVVRRRAAEWGVSPDRIGIMGFSA
;
A
#
# COMPACT_ATOMS: atom_id res chain seq x y z
N MET A 1 19.23 22.65 -7.82
CA MET A 1 18.07 21.91 -7.28
C MET A 1 18.58 20.55 -6.85
N SER A 2 18.65 20.28 -5.54
CA SER A 2 19.07 18.97 -5.04
C SER A 2 17.87 18.03 -5.16
N THR A 3 17.91 17.12 -6.11
CA THR A 3 16.92 16.04 -6.22
C THR A 3 17.15 15.10 -5.05
N SER A 4 16.21 15.04 -4.10
CA SER A 4 16.20 13.98 -3.10
C SER A 4 16.17 12.63 -3.84
N PRO A 5 16.92 11.62 -3.37
CA PRO A 5 16.91 10.31 -4.01
C PRO A 5 15.50 9.74 -4.05
N GLU A 6 15.18 9.06 -5.16
CA GLU A 6 13.90 8.37 -5.35
C GLU A 6 13.59 7.44 -4.16
N PRO A 7 12.37 7.51 -3.59
CA PRO A 7 11.94 6.61 -2.52
C PRO A 7 12.05 5.13 -2.94
N ARG A 8 12.89 4.36 -2.25
CA ARG A 8 13.08 2.93 -2.56
C ARG A 8 12.14 2.05 -1.75
N ALA A 9 11.38 1.20 -2.43
CA ALA A 9 10.54 0.18 -1.82
C ALA A 9 11.37 -0.95 -1.19
N PHE A 10 10.92 -1.50 -0.06
CA PHE A 10 11.52 -2.66 0.59
C PHE A 10 10.45 -3.62 1.13
N PRO A 11 10.72 -4.94 1.14
CA PRO A 11 9.77 -5.94 1.63
C PRO A 11 9.56 -5.83 3.14
N ILE A 12 8.34 -6.13 3.61
CA ILE A 12 8.02 -6.14 5.05
C ILE A 12 8.15 -7.52 5.70
N TRP A 13 8.18 -8.57 4.89
CA TRP A 13 8.45 -9.95 5.31
C TRP A 13 9.86 -10.35 4.87
N PRO A 14 10.60 -11.13 5.68
CA PRO A 14 11.96 -11.57 5.34
C PRO A 14 12.00 -12.59 4.18
N GLY A 15 10.85 -13.19 3.84
CA GLY A 15 10.70 -14.15 2.75
C GLY A 15 9.31 -14.02 2.13
N VAL A 16 8.72 -15.15 1.73
CA VAL A 16 7.33 -15.19 1.27
C VAL A 16 6.41 -14.76 2.41
N ALA A 17 5.40 -13.93 2.11
CA ALA A 17 4.45 -13.48 3.10
C ALA A 17 3.60 -14.66 3.61
N PRO A 18 3.46 -14.86 4.93
CA PRO A 18 2.74 -16.02 5.48
C PRO A 18 1.30 -16.11 4.99
N GLY A 19 0.88 -17.29 4.54
CA GLY A 19 -0.44 -17.54 3.95
C GLY A 19 -0.55 -17.26 2.45
N SER A 20 0.57 -16.94 1.79
CA SER A 20 0.66 -16.77 0.33
C SER A 20 1.81 -17.56 -0.29
N GLU A 21 2.24 -18.65 0.35
CA GLU A 21 3.35 -19.51 -0.06
C GLU A 21 3.11 -20.14 -1.44
N SER A 22 1.85 -20.43 -1.78
CA SER A 22 1.44 -20.98 -3.06
C SER A 22 1.09 -19.93 -4.12
N TRP A 23 1.14 -18.64 -3.79
CA TRP A 23 0.74 -17.59 -4.73
C TRP A 23 1.82 -17.37 -5.78
N THR A 24 1.39 -17.40 -7.04
CA THR A 24 2.22 -17.13 -8.22
C THR A 24 1.82 -15.84 -8.93
N ASN A 25 1.17 -14.94 -8.19
CA ASN A 25 0.66 -13.68 -8.72
C ASN A 25 1.81 -12.77 -9.18
N ASN A 26 1.67 -12.20 -10.38
CA ASN A 26 2.56 -11.16 -10.88
C ASN A 26 1.94 -9.80 -10.57
N GLU A 27 2.64 -9.00 -9.76
CA GLU A 27 2.26 -7.62 -9.49
C GLU A 27 2.21 -6.83 -10.81
N GLN A 28 1.15 -6.04 -11.00
CA GLN A 28 0.95 -5.25 -12.21
C GLN A 28 0.50 -3.84 -11.85
N THR A 29 0.99 -2.87 -12.63
CA THR A 29 0.53 -1.49 -12.58
C THR A 29 -0.37 -1.24 -13.79
N THR A 30 -1.54 -0.66 -13.57
CA THR A 30 -2.52 -0.35 -14.62
C THR A 30 -3.22 0.98 -14.33
N ALA A 31 -3.93 1.53 -15.32
CA ALA A 31 -4.89 2.58 -15.09
C ALA A 31 -6.08 2.02 -14.27
N GLY A 32 -6.49 2.77 -13.26
CA GLY A 32 -7.63 2.42 -12.42
C GLY A 32 -8.93 2.42 -13.22
N PRO A 33 -9.92 1.61 -12.81
CA PRO A 33 -11.20 1.56 -13.49
C PRO A 33 -11.87 2.94 -13.47
N LEU A 34 -12.54 3.29 -14.57
CA LEU A 34 -13.33 4.52 -14.64
C LEU A 34 -14.40 4.53 -13.53
N PRO A 35 -14.71 5.70 -12.93
CA PRO A 35 -14.23 7.04 -13.29
C PRO A 35 -12.91 7.46 -12.63
N TYR A 36 -12.28 6.61 -11.82
CA TYR A 36 -11.21 7.02 -10.92
C TYR A 36 -9.90 7.37 -11.65
N ALA A 37 -9.58 6.68 -12.76
CA ALA A 37 -8.43 6.97 -13.62
C ALA A 37 -7.10 7.20 -12.86
N THR A 38 -6.95 6.59 -11.69
CA THR A 38 -5.77 6.64 -10.82
C THR A 38 -4.78 5.57 -11.24
N LEU A 39 -3.48 5.75 -11.05
CA LEU A 39 -2.54 4.65 -11.18
C LEU A 39 -2.84 3.60 -10.10
N CYS A 40 -3.04 2.35 -10.51
CA CYS A 40 -3.37 1.27 -9.60
C CYS A 40 -2.30 0.18 -9.63
N VAL A 41 -2.00 -0.41 -8.47
CA VAL A 41 -1.17 -1.62 -8.36
C VAL A 41 -2.06 -2.79 -7.92
N ARG A 42 -2.00 -3.89 -8.65
CA ARG A 42 -2.83 -5.08 -8.43
C ARG A 42 -1.99 -6.35 -8.35
N ASN A 43 -2.60 -7.46 -7.94
CA ASN A 43 -1.96 -8.78 -7.87
C ASN A 43 -0.76 -8.85 -6.92
N ILE A 44 -0.75 -8.05 -5.86
CA ILE A 44 0.36 -7.98 -4.91
C ILE A 44 0.40 -9.25 -4.07
N SER A 45 1.48 -10.02 -4.20
CA SER A 45 1.80 -11.18 -3.34
C SER A 45 2.96 -10.90 -2.37
N ARG A 46 3.81 -9.91 -2.70
CA ARG A 46 4.99 -9.52 -1.93
C ARG A 46 4.80 -8.09 -1.40
N PRO A 47 4.29 -7.94 -0.17
CA PRO A 47 4.00 -6.61 0.35
C PRO A 47 5.27 -5.83 0.66
N THR A 48 5.25 -4.54 0.37
CA THR A 48 6.40 -3.63 0.53
C THR A 48 6.00 -2.31 1.17
N LEU A 49 6.96 -1.67 1.82
CA LEU A 49 6.87 -0.26 2.19
C LEU A 49 7.76 0.58 1.28
N THR A 50 7.26 1.73 0.85
CA THR A 50 8.06 2.80 0.25
C THR A 50 8.14 3.95 1.25
N ALA A 51 9.35 4.33 1.66
CA ALA A 51 9.57 5.36 2.68
C ALA A 51 9.81 6.74 2.06
N TYR A 52 9.10 7.73 2.56
CA TYR A 52 9.19 9.14 2.19
C TYR A 52 9.60 9.94 3.42
N ALA A 53 10.81 10.49 3.37
CA ALA A 53 11.35 11.30 4.46
C ALA A 53 10.91 12.77 4.31
N PRO A 54 10.53 13.45 5.41
CA PRO A 54 10.32 14.90 5.38
C PRO A 54 11.67 15.62 5.33
N ASP A 55 11.64 16.94 5.05
CA ASP A 55 12.80 17.81 5.29
C ASP A 55 13.25 17.66 6.76
N PRO A 56 14.53 17.33 7.03
CA PRO A 56 15.05 17.19 8.38
C PRO A 56 14.82 18.42 9.27
N LYS A 57 14.78 19.63 8.70
CA LYS A 57 14.52 20.88 9.43
C LYS A 57 13.08 20.99 9.94
N ARG A 58 12.18 20.19 9.39
CA ARG A 58 10.73 20.18 9.70
C ARG A 58 10.28 18.87 10.34
N ALA A 59 11.19 17.91 10.50
CA ALA A 59 10.89 16.56 10.96
C ALA A 59 10.27 16.57 12.36
N THR A 60 9.01 16.17 12.45
CA THR A 60 8.26 16.05 13.71
C THR A 60 8.64 14.79 14.49
N ARG A 61 9.42 13.89 13.87
CA ARG A 61 9.71 12.52 14.33
C ARG A 61 8.48 11.61 14.41
N THR A 62 7.36 11.99 13.79
CA THR A 62 6.17 11.15 13.63
C THR A 62 6.26 10.37 12.33
N ALA A 63 5.75 9.14 12.32
CA ALA A 63 5.51 8.39 11.09
C ALA A 63 4.03 8.08 10.88
N MET A 64 3.62 8.03 9.61
CA MET A 64 2.32 7.55 9.19
C MET A 64 2.48 6.49 8.11
N ILE A 65 1.90 5.31 8.34
CA ILE A 65 1.78 4.26 7.33
C ILE A 65 0.50 4.51 6.55
N VAL A 66 0.60 4.66 5.23
CA VAL A 66 -0.51 4.94 4.33
C VAL A 66 -0.90 3.64 3.62
N CYS A 67 -2.15 3.23 3.77
CA CYS A 67 -2.73 2.05 3.11
C CYS A 67 -3.69 2.50 2.01
N PRO A 68 -3.26 2.53 0.74
CA PRO A 68 -4.16 2.89 -0.37
C PRO A 68 -5.36 1.94 -0.44
N GLY A 69 -6.50 2.44 -0.89
CA GLY A 69 -7.73 1.67 -1.08
C GLY A 69 -7.81 0.97 -2.43
N GLY A 70 -8.92 0.24 -2.61
CA GLY A 70 -9.21 -0.47 -3.87
C GLY A 70 -9.94 -1.80 -3.67
N ALA A 71 -10.89 -1.87 -2.73
CA ALA A 71 -11.79 -3.02 -2.54
C ALA A 71 -11.05 -4.36 -2.31
N PHE A 72 -9.90 -4.34 -1.64
CA PHE A 72 -8.93 -5.45 -1.55
C PHE A 72 -8.55 -6.10 -2.89
N THR A 73 -8.76 -5.42 -4.02
CA THR A 73 -8.55 -5.94 -5.37
C THR A 73 -7.38 -5.25 -6.07
N PHE A 74 -7.14 -3.98 -5.75
CA PHE A 74 -6.02 -3.18 -6.19
C PHE A 74 -5.69 -2.12 -5.13
N LEU A 75 -4.64 -1.33 -5.39
CA LEU A 75 -4.24 -0.17 -4.59
C LEU A 75 -4.21 1.07 -5.47
N SER A 76 -5.00 2.11 -5.15
CA SER A 76 -4.91 3.44 -5.80
C SER A 76 -3.61 4.14 -5.39
N ILE A 77 -2.50 3.76 -6.02
CA ILE A 77 -1.16 3.99 -5.47
C ILE A 77 -0.70 5.44 -5.57
N ASP A 78 -1.17 6.17 -6.57
CA ASP A 78 -0.84 7.59 -6.73
C ASP A 78 -1.66 8.46 -5.77
N LYS A 79 -2.99 8.47 -5.91
CA LYS A 79 -3.88 9.39 -5.19
C LYS A 79 -4.03 9.08 -3.71
N GLU A 80 -4.08 7.82 -3.34
CA GLU A 80 -4.23 7.39 -1.94
C GLU A 80 -2.91 6.91 -1.34
N GLY A 81 -1.82 6.93 -2.12
CA GLY A 81 -0.47 6.60 -1.68
C GLY A 81 0.50 7.76 -1.81
N THR A 82 1.07 7.98 -2.99
CA THR A 82 2.18 8.94 -3.19
C THR A 82 1.78 10.38 -2.94
N ASP A 83 0.58 10.81 -3.35
CA ASP A 83 0.08 12.17 -3.12
C ASP A 83 -0.14 12.42 -1.61
N VAL A 84 -0.65 11.42 -0.89
CA VAL A 84 -0.81 11.45 0.57
C VAL A 84 0.55 11.50 1.26
N ALA A 85 1.54 10.72 0.78
CA ALA A 85 2.89 10.75 1.32
C ALA A 85 3.58 12.10 1.10
N ALA A 86 3.41 12.71 -0.08
CA ALA A 86 3.90 14.05 -0.37
C ALA A 86 3.25 15.09 0.57
N TRP A 87 1.94 15.00 0.79
CA TRP A 87 1.24 15.87 1.74
C TRP A 87 1.76 15.70 3.17
N LEU A 88 1.89 14.47 3.67
CA LEU A 88 2.40 14.18 5.02
C LEU A 88 3.84 14.67 5.24
N THR A 89 4.72 14.41 4.28
CA THR A 89 6.11 14.89 4.33
C THR A 89 6.19 16.40 4.25
N SER A 90 5.27 17.04 3.52
CA SER A 90 5.09 18.49 3.53
C SER A 90 4.63 19.03 4.88
N LEU A 91 4.21 18.20 5.83
CA LEU A 91 3.90 18.57 7.22
C LEU A 91 4.99 18.16 8.22
N GLY A 92 6.12 17.61 7.75
CA GLY A 92 7.19 17.12 8.62
C GLY A 92 6.95 15.71 9.17
N VAL A 93 5.98 14.97 8.65
CA VAL A 93 5.67 13.58 9.04
C VAL A 93 6.33 12.63 8.05
N ALA A 94 7.07 11.63 8.53
CA ALA A 94 7.58 10.57 7.67
C ALA A 94 6.42 9.70 7.19
N ALA A 95 6.34 9.46 5.88
CA ALA A 95 5.27 8.65 5.30
C ALA A 95 5.83 7.32 4.80
N PHE A 96 5.06 6.25 4.98
CA PHE A 96 5.39 4.91 4.53
C PHE A 96 4.20 4.36 3.74
N VAL A 97 4.27 4.36 2.42
CA VAL A 97 3.19 3.83 1.57
C VAL A 97 3.28 2.31 1.55
N LEU A 98 2.21 1.65 1.99
CA LEU A 98 2.12 0.19 2.06
C LEU A 98 1.45 -0.37 0.81
N LYS A 99 2.21 -1.19 0.07
CA LYS A 99 1.61 -2.18 -0.83
C LYS A 99 1.30 -3.44 -0.02
N TYR A 100 0.02 -3.67 0.31
CA TYR A 100 -0.44 -4.88 0.99
C TYR A 100 -1.02 -5.89 -0.01
N ARG A 101 -1.14 -7.16 0.41
CA ARG A 101 -1.71 -8.22 -0.44
C ARG A 101 -3.16 -7.93 -0.79
N VAL A 102 -3.47 -8.09 -2.08
CA VAL A 102 -4.82 -7.94 -2.66
C VAL A 102 -5.20 -9.21 -3.42
N LEU A 103 -6.48 -9.36 -3.72
CA LEU A 103 -7.02 -10.44 -4.52
C LEU A 103 -6.33 -10.53 -5.88
N LYS A 104 -6.19 -11.76 -6.36
CA LYS A 104 -5.76 -11.98 -7.74
C LYS A 104 -6.87 -11.51 -8.69
N SER A 105 -6.47 -10.79 -9.71
CA SER A 105 -7.31 -10.27 -10.79
C SER A 105 -6.83 -10.79 -12.14
N ASN A 106 -7.70 -10.71 -13.14
CA ASN A 106 -7.37 -11.04 -14.53
C ASN A 106 -6.18 -10.20 -15.03
N PRO A 107 -5.12 -10.78 -15.61
CA PRO A 107 -3.96 -10.01 -16.09
C PRO A 107 -4.30 -9.04 -17.24
N ASP A 108 -5.38 -9.27 -17.98
CA ASP A 108 -5.87 -8.32 -18.98
C ASP A 108 -6.61 -7.15 -18.33
N ASP A 109 -6.27 -5.92 -18.73
CA ASP A 109 -6.75 -4.69 -18.09
C ASP A 109 -8.24 -4.44 -18.36
N GLU A 110 -8.74 -4.73 -19.56
CA GLU A 110 -10.16 -4.56 -19.90
C GLU A 110 -11.04 -5.61 -19.19
N ALA A 111 -10.56 -6.86 -19.14
CA ALA A 111 -11.22 -7.91 -18.39
C ALA A 111 -11.25 -7.61 -16.89
N PHE A 112 -10.13 -7.15 -16.33
CA PHE A 112 -10.08 -6.68 -14.94
C PHE A 112 -11.12 -5.58 -14.68
N ALA A 113 -11.19 -4.54 -15.52
CA ALA A 113 -12.13 -3.44 -15.33
C ALA A 113 -13.60 -3.92 -15.36
N ARG A 114 -13.93 -4.82 -16.30
CA ARG A 114 -15.27 -5.40 -16.42
C ARG A 114 -15.64 -6.27 -15.21
N GLU A 115 -14.76 -7.20 -14.84
CA GLU A 115 -14.95 -8.11 -13.70
C GLU A 115 -15.05 -7.33 -12.38
N PHE A 116 -14.23 -6.29 -12.22
CA PHE A 116 -14.31 -5.41 -11.06
C PHE A 116 -15.67 -4.70 -11.00
N HIS A 117 -16.10 -4.08 -12.10
CA HIS A 117 -17.41 -3.40 -12.17
C HIS A 117 -18.58 -4.35 -11.86
N GLU A 118 -18.56 -5.55 -12.42
CA GLU A 118 -19.57 -6.59 -12.15
C GLU A 118 -19.55 -7.02 -10.68
N SER A 119 -18.36 -7.23 -10.09
CA SER A 119 -18.23 -7.63 -8.69
C SER A 119 -18.71 -6.53 -7.73
N MET A 120 -18.55 -5.26 -8.09
CA MET A 120 -18.99 -4.12 -7.30
C MET A 120 -20.51 -3.94 -7.37
N THR A 121 -21.11 -4.12 -8.54
CA THR A 121 -22.57 -4.01 -8.74
C THR A 121 -23.33 -5.19 -8.14
N SER A 122 -22.80 -6.41 -8.25
CA SER A 122 -23.40 -7.62 -7.67
C SER A 122 -23.13 -7.80 -6.18
N GLY A 123 -22.14 -7.08 -5.62
CA GLY A 123 -21.62 -7.32 -4.27
C GLY A 123 -20.70 -8.56 -4.16
N GLY A 124 -20.41 -9.24 -5.28
CA GLY A 124 -19.60 -10.46 -5.33
C GLY A 124 -18.17 -10.30 -4.77
N HIS A 125 -17.61 -9.09 -4.81
CA HIS A 125 -16.29 -8.80 -4.22
C HIS A 125 -16.22 -9.16 -2.72
N ARG A 126 -17.31 -8.93 -1.97
CA ARG A 126 -17.36 -9.19 -0.52
C ARG A 126 -17.31 -10.66 -0.16
N ALA A 127 -17.75 -11.54 -1.05
CA ALA A 127 -17.69 -12.99 -0.82
C ALA A 127 -16.24 -13.50 -0.71
N GLN A 128 -15.28 -12.75 -1.26
CA GLN A 128 -13.85 -13.09 -1.19
C GLN A 128 -13.14 -12.48 0.02
N PHE A 129 -13.77 -11.57 0.77
CA PHE A 129 -13.14 -10.91 1.91
C PHE A 129 -12.56 -11.87 2.96
N PRO A 130 -13.23 -13.00 3.31
CA PRO A 130 -12.67 -13.95 4.27
C PRO A 130 -11.30 -14.52 3.86
N SER A 131 -10.97 -14.58 2.57
CA SER A 131 -9.68 -15.11 2.09
C SER A 131 -8.56 -14.06 2.05
N ILE A 132 -8.91 -12.76 1.91
CA ILE A 132 -7.92 -11.69 1.72
C ILE A 132 -7.74 -10.77 2.91
N VAL A 133 -8.81 -10.44 3.64
CA VAL A 133 -8.76 -9.46 4.73
C VAL A 133 -7.78 -9.87 5.83
N PRO A 134 -7.73 -11.15 6.29
CA PRO A 134 -6.74 -11.55 7.30
C PRO A 134 -5.29 -11.35 6.83
N LEU A 135 -5.01 -11.57 5.55
CA LEU A 135 -3.68 -11.40 4.97
C LEU A 135 -3.30 -9.92 4.87
N ALA A 136 -4.22 -9.06 4.42
CA ALA A 136 -4.03 -7.61 4.36
C ALA A 136 -3.85 -7.01 5.76
N VAL A 137 -4.63 -7.45 6.76
CA VAL A 137 -4.47 -7.04 8.16
C VAL A 137 -3.10 -7.47 8.70
N ALA A 138 -2.66 -8.70 8.39
CA ALA A 138 -1.34 -9.17 8.79
C ALA A 138 -0.21 -8.30 8.19
N ASP A 139 -0.37 -7.85 6.95
CA ASP A 139 0.58 -6.95 6.29
C ASP A 139 0.60 -5.56 6.95
N GLY A 140 -0.56 -5.00 7.29
CA GLY A 140 -0.65 -3.73 8.02
C GLY A 140 0.01 -3.81 9.41
N LEU A 141 -0.26 -4.87 10.17
CA LEU A 141 0.40 -5.11 11.46
C LEU A 141 1.92 -5.28 11.31
N GLN A 142 2.35 -5.99 10.28
CA GLN A 142 3.77 -6.19 10.00
C GLN A 142 4.45 -4.88 9.58
N ALA A 143 3.80 -4.04 8.78
CA ALA A 143 4.30 -2.72 8.42
C ALA A 143 4.58 -1.87 9.67
N VAL A 144 3.65 -1.83 10.63
CA VAL A 144 3.84 -1.13 11.92
C VAL A 144 5.06 -1.69 12.66
N ARG A 145 5.22 -3.02 12.72
CA ARG A 145 6.39 -3.64 13.37
C ARG A 145 7.70 -3.27 12.68
N VAL A 146 7.72 -3.26 11.34
CA VAL A 146 8.93 -2.94 10.55
C VAL A 146 9.31 -1.48 10.75
N VAL A 147 8.37 -0.53 10.63
CA VAL A 147 8.64 0.90 10.85
C VAL A 147 9.11 1.14 12.28
N ARG A 148 8.47 0.51 13.29
CA ARG A 148 8.89 0.64 14.69
C ARG A 148 10.30 0.12 14.94
N ARG A 149 10.63 -1.07 14.43
CA ARG A 149 11.93 -1.70 14.63
C ARG A 149 13.07 -0.91 13.95
N ARG A 150 12.76 -0.26 12.83
CA ARG A 150 13.70 0.53 12.02
C ARG A 150 13.57 2.03 12.26
N ALA A 151 12.86 2.47 13.30
CA ALA A 151 12.51 3.88 13.50
C ALA A 151 13.74 4.82 13.53
N ALA A 152 14.84 4.34 14.13
CA ALA A 152 16.11 5.07 14.18
C ALA A 152 16.70 5.33 12.77
N GLU A 153 16.57 4.39 11.83
CA GLU A 153 17.03 4.55 10.44
C GLU A 153 16.34 5.72 9.73
N TRP A 154 15.11 6.03 10.15
CA TRP A 154 14.26 7.05 9.52
C TRP A 154 14.11 8.32 10.35
N GLY A 155 14.82 8.44 11.48
CA GLY A 155 14.70 9.58 12.39
C GLY A 155 13.33 9.71 13.09
N VAL A 156 12.54 8.63 13.10
CA VAL A 156 11.19 8.55 13.64
C VAL A 156 11.23 8.08 15.11
N SER A 157 10.27 8.53 15.90
CA SER A 157 10.05 8.05 17.27
C SER A 157 9.25 6.74 17.27
N PRO A 158 9.72 5.66 17.91
CA PRO A 158 9.07 4.34 17.85
C PRO A 158 7.67 4.29 18.51
N ASP A 159 7.35 5.29 19.33
CA ASP A 159 6.09 5.52 20.03
C ASP A 159 5.14 6.48 19.27
N ARG A 160 5.56 7.04 18.12
CA ARG A 160 4.76 7.99 17.31
C ARG A 160 4.55 7.48 15.89
N ILE A 161 3.94 6.31 15.79
CA ILE A 161 3.65 5.63 14.51
C ILE A 161 2.15 5.44 14.38
N GLY A 162 1.55 6.14 13.43
CA GLY A 162 0.16 5.96 13.02
C GLY A 162 0.03 5.08 11.78
N ILE A 163 -1.19 4.63 11.53
CA ILE A 163 -1.61 3.98 10.29
C ILE A 163 -2.92 4.62 9.84
N MET A 164 -3.05 4.87 8.54
CA MET A 164 -4.27 5.37 7.90
C MET A 164 -4.57 4.57 6.64
N GLY A 165 -5.83 4.54 6.22
CA GLY A 165 -6.22 3.86 5.00
C GLY A 165 -7.53 4.38 4.41
N PHE A 166 -7.82 3.94 3.19
CA PHE A 166 -8.92 4.42 2.37
C PHE A 166 -9.73 3.26 1.80
N SER A 167 -11.06 3.39 1.79
CA SER A 167 -12.01 2.67 0.93
C SER A 167 -11.84 1.15 0.70
N ALA A 168 -11.25 0.43 1.66
CA ALA A 168 -10.85 -0.96 1.48
C ALA A 168 -11.92 -1.88 0.92
#